data_AF-A0A7C3UMJ7-F1
#
_entry.id   AF-A0A7C3UMJ7-F1
#
_cell.length_a   1.000
_cell.length_b   1.000
_cell.length_c   1.000
_cell.angle_alpha   90.00
_cell.angle_beta   90.00
_cell.angle_gamma   90.00
#
_symmetry.space_group_name_H-M   'P 1'
#
loop_
_entity.id
_entity.type
_entity.pdbx_description
1 polymer ?
#
loop_
_entity_poly.entity_id
_entity_poly.type
_entity_poly.pdbx_seq_one_letter_code
_entity_poly.pdbx_strand_id
1 'polypeptide(L)'
;MASQYHRNDLQEGLILAFRHAESPYHSIDVALRGLDKDAQYTLNFTSTGQNITMNGEDLMSSFIITIPEKHKSELIIYRKK
;
A
#
# COMPACT_ATOMS: atom_id res chain seq x y z
N MET A 1 -3.31 -10.59 -4.69
CA MET A 1 -3.46 -9.57 -5.77
C MET A 1 -3.50 -8.21 -5.11
N ALA A 2 -2.97 -7.16 -5.76
CA ALA A 2 -3.02 -5.80 -5.25
C ALA A 2 -3.31 -4.82 -6.39
N SER A 3 -4.14 -3.80 -6.11
CA SER A 3 -4.50 -2.74 -7.06
C SER A 3 -4.33 -1.38 -6.39
N GLN A 4 -3.74 -0.44 -7.12
CA GLN A 4 -3.58 0.95 -6.68
C GLN A 4 -4.62 1.83 -7.38
N TYR A 5 -5.24 2.72 -6.61
CA TYR A 5 -6.12 3.79 -7.11
C TYR A 5 -5.53 5.12 -6.65
N HIS A 6 -5.09 5.95 -7.60
CA HIS A 6 -4.33 7.16 -7.33
C HIS A 6 -5.03 8.41 -7.86
N ARG A 7 -5.10 9.44 -7.03
CA ARG A 7 -5.53 10.78 -7.39
C ARG A 7 -4.32 11.69 -7.54
N ASN A 8 -3.89 11.87 -8.78
CA ASN A 8 -2.70 12.66 -9.10
C ASN A 8 -2.83 14.13 -8.68
N ASP A 9 -4.04 14.68 -8.72
CA ASP A 9 -4.36 16.06 -8.31
C ASP A 9 -4.15 16.30 -6.82
N LEU A 10 -4.34 15.28 -5.98
CA LEU A 10 -4.23 15.37 -4.53
C LEU A 10 -2.97 14.70 -3.98
N GLN A 11 -2.24 13.94 -4.80
CA GLN A 11 -1.12 13.11 -4.35
C GLN A 11 -1.55 12.20 -3.19
N GLU A 12 -2.70 11.55 -3.35
CA GLU A 12 -3.24 10.60 -2.38
C GLU A 12 -3.96 9.46 -3.10
N GLY A 13 -4.34 8.43 -2.36
CA GLY A 13 -5.10 7.32 -2.90
C GLY A 13 -5.19 6.15 -1.96
N LEU A 14 -5.46 4.98 -2.53
CA LEU A 14 -5.55 3.74 -1.79
C LEU A 14 -4.92 2.57 -2.54
N ILE A 15 -4.51 1.57 -1.78
CA ILE A 15 -4.08 0.26 -2.25
C ILE A 15 -5.05 -0.75 -1.66
N LEU A 16 -5.59 -1.62 -2.51
CA LEU A 16 -6.43 -2.72 -2.09
C LEU A 16 -5.71 -4.03 -2.39
N ALA A 17 -5.38 -4.78 -1.35
CA ALA A 17 -4.66 -6.05 -1.45
C ALA A 17 -5.51 -7.20 -0.88
N PHE A 18 -5.53 -8.32 -1.59
CA PHE A 18 -6.23 -9.54 -1.18
C PHE A 18 -5.27 -10.72 -1.11
N ARG A 19 -5.38 -11.50 -0.04
CA ARG A 19 -4.76 -12.82 0.07
C ARG A 19 -5.78 -13.91 -0.20
N HIS A 20 -5.57 -14.64 -1.30
CA HIS A 20 -6.40 -15.78 -1.68
C HIS A 20 -6.28 -16.93 -0.68
N ALA A 21 -7.33 -17.75 -0.57
CA ALA A 21 -7.42 -18.95 0.26
C ALA A 21 -6.20 -19.88 0.14
N GLU A 22 -5.83 -20.14 -1.11
CA GLU A 22 -4.76 -21.06 -1.48
C GLU A 22 -3.38 -20.40 -1.55
N SER A 23 -3.27 -19.09 -1.24
CA SER A 23 -1.99 -18.38 -1.39
C SER A 23 -0.97 -18.87 -0.35
N PRO A 24 0.17 -19.46 -0.77
CA PRO A 24 1.23 -19.87 0.14
C PRO A 24 2.00 -18.67 0.69
N TYR A 25 2.02 -17.56 -0.04
CA TYR A 25 2.70 -16.32 0.35
C TYR A 25 1.82 -15.49 1.28
N HIS A 26 2.42 -15.01 2.37
CA HIS A 26 1.80 -14.10 3.34
C HIS A 26 1.99 -12.62 2.99
N SER A 27 2.83 -12.31 2.01
CA SER A 27 3.15 -10.95 1.61
C SER A 27 3.25 -10.84 0.10
N ILE A 28 3.10 -9.63 -0.38
CA ILE A 28 3.36 -9.25 -1.77
C ILE A 28 4.27 -8.02 -1.76
N ASP A 29 5.26 -8.04 -2.64
CA ASP A 29 6.08 -6.86 -2.93
C ASP A 29 5.47 -6.13 -4.13
N VAL A 30 5.21 -4.84 -3.97
CA VAL A 30 4.60 -3.99 -5.00
C VAL A 30 5.39 -2.70 -5.19
N ALA A 31 5.34 -2.16 -6.39
CA ALA A 31 5.92 -0.86 -6.73
C ALA A 31 4.78 0.11 -7.06
N LEU A 32 4.57 1.13 -6.21
CA LEU A 32 3.54 2.13 -6.43
C LEU A 32 3.89 3.03 -7.62
N ARG A 33 2.89 3.65 -8.22
CA ARG A 33 3.03 4.48 -9.41
C ARG A 33 2.37 5.84 -9.21
N GLY A 34 2.89 6.86 -9.89
CA GLY A 34 2.32 8.22 -9.89
C GLY A 34 2.61 9.06 -8.65
N LEU A 35 3.44 8.58 -7.72
CA LEU A 35 3.85 9.37 -6.56
C LEU A 35 4.93 10.38 -6.93
N ASP A 36 5.01 11.43 -6.12
CA ASP A 36 6.13 12.36 -6.08
C ASP A 36 7.29 11.70 -5.31
N LYS A 37 8.40 11.44 -6.02
CA LYS A 37 9.57 10.75 -5.47
C LYS A 37 10.20 11.49 -4.27
N ASP A 38 10.12 12.82 -4.26
CA ASP A 38 10.78 13.67 -3.28
C ASP A 38 9.86 13.98 -2.07
N ALA A 39 8.62 13.46 -2.08
CA ALA A 39 7.64 13.65 -1.04
C ALA A 39 7.60 12.50 -0.02
N GLN A 40 7.07 12.80 1.17
CA GLN A 40 6.72 11.78 2.17
C GLN A 40 5.22 11.50 2.13
N TYR A 41 4.86 10.24 2.35
CA TYR A 41 3.48 9.77 2.39
C TYR A 41 3.19 9.13 3.73
N THR A 42 2.04 9.47 4.32
CA THR A 42 1.49 8.74 5.46
C THR A 42 0.61 7.61 4.93
N LEU A 43 0.91 6.37 5.32
CA LEU A 43 0.16 5.17 4.99
C LEU A 43 -0.66 4.74 6.19
N ASN A 44 -1.98 4.64 6.04
CA ASN A 44 -2.91 4.14 7.03
C ASN A 44 -3.38 2.74 6.65
N PHE A 45 -3.05 1.75 7.49
CA PHE A 45 -3.50 0.37 7.36
C PHE A 45 -4.83 0.22 8.09
N THR A 46 -5.91 0.00 7.34
CA THR A 46 -7.25 0.01 7.94
C THR A 46 -7.53 -1.21 8.80
N SER A 47 -6.87 -2.35 8.55
CA SER A 47 -7.08 -3.56 9.35
C SER A 47 -6.55 -3.44 10.78
N THR A 48 -5.46 -2.68 10.97
CA THR A 48 -4.77 -2.51 12.26
C THR A 48 -4.91 -1.12 12.85
N GLY A 49 -5.31 -0.13 12.05
CA GLY A 49 -5.27 1.29 12.41
C GLY A 49 -3.86 1.88 12.44
N GLN A 50 -2.83 1.11 12.06
CA GLN A 50 -1.45 1.55 12.08
C GLN A 50 -1.21 2.65 11.02
N ASN A 51 -0.43 3.66 11.40
CA ASN A 51 0.09 4.67 10.49
C ASN A 51 1.61 4.58 10.41
N ILE A 52 2.15 4.62 9.20
CA ILE A 52 3.60 4.75 8.96
C ILE A 52 3.86 5.88 7.95
N THR A 53 5.09 6.37 7.91
CA THR A 53 5.52 7.36 6.93
C THR A 53 6.67 6.80 6.10
N MET A 54 6.60 6.95 4.78
CA MET A 54 7.63 6.48 3.83
C MET A 54 7.85 7.52 2.72
N ASN A 55 9.03 7.52 2.10
CA ASN A 55 9.29 8.38 0.94
C ASN A 55 8.61 7.82 -0.30
N GLY A 56 8.22 8.72 -1.22
CA GLY A 56 7.63 8.34 -2.50
C GLY A 56 8.55 7.45 -3.32
N GLU A 57 9.86 7.76 -3.36
CA GLU A 57 10.86 6.93 -4.05
C GLU A 57 10.89 5.48 -3.53
N ASP A 58 10.91 5.29 -2.21
CA ASP A 58 10.93 3.96 -1.58
C ASP A 58 9.66 3.18 -1.96
N LEU A 59 8.49 3.84 -1.86
CA LEU A 59 7.19 3.25 -2.22
C LEU A 59 7.08 2.87 -3.69
N MET A 60 7.74 3.62 -4.57
CA MET A 60 7.78 3.35 -6.00
C MET A 60 8.80 2.27 -6.38
N SER A 61 9.77 2.00 -5.51
CA SER A 61 10.79 0.96 -5.70
C SER A 61 10.29 -0.41 -5.21
N SER A 62 9.90 -0.48 -3.94
CA SER A 62 9.42 -1.70 -3.29
C SER A 62 8.64 -1.36 -2.03
N PHE A 63 7.44 -1.95 -1.92
CA PHE A 63 6.58 -1.82 -0.76
C PHE A 63 5.96 -3.17 -0.43
N ILE A 64 6.38 -3.72 0.71
CA ILE A 64 5.94 -5.03 1.17
C ILE A 64 4.63 -4.90 1.94
N ILE A 65 3.57 -5.48 1.41
CA ILE A 65 2.27 -5.58 2.08
C ILE A 65 2.12 -7.00 2.62
N THR A 66 1.94 -7.12 3.94
CA THR A 66 1.81 -8.40 4.63
C THR A 66 0.37 -8.62 5.09
N ILE A 67 -0.22 -9.75 4.71
CA ILE A 67 -1.55 -10.22 5.11
C ILE A 67 -1.37 -11.64 5.70
N PRO A 68 -1.13 -11.78 7.01
CA PRO A 68 -0.73 -13.05 7.64
C PRO A 68 -1.79 -14.16 7.56
N GLU A 69 -3.06 -13.78 7.53
CA GLU A 69 -4.19 -14.71 7.49
C GLU A 69 -4.72 -14.90 6.06
N LYS A 70 -5.11 -16.13 5.72
CA LYS A 70 -5.82 -16.44 4.47
C LYS A 70 -7.22 -15.82 4.48
N HIS A 71 -7.80 -15.57 3.31
CA HIS A 71 -9.13 -14.96 3.15
C HIS A 71 -9.26 -13.56 3.79
N LYS A 72 -8.15 -12.83 3.89
CA LYS A 72 -8.13 -11.44 4.36
C LYS A 72 -7.72 -10.49 3.25
N SER A 73 -8.07 -9.24 3.47
CA SER A 73 -7.66 -8.11 2.65
C SER A 73 -7.05 -7.03 3.53
N GLU A 74 -6.26 -6.18 2.91
CA GLU A 74 -5.81 -4.92 3.50
C GLU A 74 -6.21 -3.78 2.55
N LEU A 75 -6.75 -2.71 3.14
CA LEU A 75 -6.96 -1.45 2.47
C LEU A 75 -6.01 -0.44 3.11
N ILE A 76 -5.08 0.08 2.30
CA ILE A 76 -4.08 1.06 2.75
C ILE A 76 -4.43 2.39 2.11
N ILE A 77 -4.72 3.40 2.92
CA ILE A 77 -4.95 4.77 2.44
C ILE A 77 -3.64 5.54 2.57
N TYR A 78 -3.19 6.19 1.51
CA TYR A 78 -1.98 7.00 1.53
C TYR A 78 -2.26 8.45 1.18
N ARG A 79 -1.57 9.37 1.86
CA ARG A 79 -1.67 10.83 1.61
C ARG A 79 -0.29 11.46 1.67
N LYS A 80 0.02 12.35 0.72
CA LYS A 80 1.20 13.22 0.79
C LYS A 80 1.13 14.07 2.07
N LYS A 81 2.25 14.15 2.78
CA LYS A 81 2.42 14.96 3.98
C LYS A 81 2.70 16.43 3.65
#